data_AF-Q9PAJ9-F1
#
_entry.id   AF-Q9PAJ9-F1
#
_cell.length_a   1.000
_cell.length_b   1.000
_cell.length_c   1.000
_cell.angle_alpha   90.00
_cell.angle_beta   90.00
_cell.angle_gamma   90.00
#
_symmetry.space_group_name_H-M   'P 1'
#
loop_
_entity.id
_entity.type
_entity.pdbx_description
1 polymer ?
#
loop_
_entity_poly.entity_id
_entity_poly.type
_entity_poly.pdbx_seq_one_letter_code
_entity_poly.pdbx_strand_id
1 'polypeptide(L)'
;MSTLTEEVQANQALSETKKAPLFDFFSVRDAEGAKSQYITEYLKEPGVNSSEGTIRVFAAHYVKFSPLVRSWFVGRPDGDIQRTSMGYEYIRVEPTHPLYPQIKDACEELYSFNESVLSHLAHKAAATPKAGA
;
A
#
# COMPACT_ATOMS: atom_id res chain seq x y z
N MET A 1 -28.93 17.54 31.13
CA MET A 1 -28.29 16.34 30.56
C MET A 1 -27.47 16.79 29.36
N SER A 2 -26.18 17.07 29.56
CA SER A 2 -25.26 17.57 28.52
C SER A 2 -23.87 16.94 28.71
N THR A 3 -23.75 15.63 28.54
CA THR A 3 -22.45 14.95 28.63
C THR A 3 -22.17 14.01 27.47
N LEU A 4 -23.10 13.84 26.52
CA LEU A 4 -22.91 12.91 25.39
C LEU A 4 -22.17 13.57 24.20
N THR A 5 -22.24 14.89 24.05
CA THR A 5 -21.72 15.59 22.87
C THR A 5 -20.25 15.94 22.98
N GLU A 6 -19.74 16.21 24.19
CA GLU A 6 -18.32 16.52 24.41
C GLU A 6 -17.43 15.29 24.27
N GLU A 7 -17.89 14.10 24.67
CA GLU A 7 -17.08 12.88 24.59
C GLU A 7 -16.83 12.44 23.14
N VAL A 8 -17.80 12.66 22.23
CA VAL A 8 -17.65 12.33 20.81
C VAL A 8 -16.67 13.27 20.11
N GLN A 9 -16.71 14.57 20.42
CA GLN A 9 -15.77 15.55 19.86
C GLN A 9 -14.37 15.43 20.48
N ALA A 10 -14.27 15.09 21.77
CA ALA A 10 -13.00 14.81 22.42
C ALA A 10 -12.32 13.56 21.83
N ASN A 11 -13.07 12.49 21.52
CA ASN A 11 -12.53 11.30 20.86
C ASN A 11 -12.13 11.53 19.39
N GLN A 12 -12.75 12.49 18.71
CA GLN A 12 -12.36 12.90 17.35
C GLN A 12 -11.11 13.81 17.37
N ALA A 13 -10.96 14.63 18.42
CA ALA A 13 -9.79 15.49 18.66
C ALA A 13 -8.60 14.73 19.30
N LEU A 14 -8.85 13.58 19.94
CA LEU A 14 -7.84 12.59 20.36
C LEU A 14 -7.38 11.67 19.22
N SER A 15 -7.78 11.93 17.97
CA SER A 15 -6.97 11.55 16.82
C SER A 15 -5.69 12.38 16.87
N GLU A 16 -4.82 12.01 17.83
CA GLU A 16 -3.42 12.37 17.90
C GLU A 16 -2.88 12.46 16.47
N THR A 17 -2.05 13.46 16.20
CA THR A 17 -1.25 13.60 14.99
C THR A 17 -0.29 12.41 14.88
N LYS A 18 -0.84 11.20 14.71
CA LYS A 18 -0.11 9.97 14.61
C LYS A 18 0.64 10.10 13.32
N LYS A 19 1.96 10.02 13.42
CA LYS A 19 2.82 10.09 12.25
C LYS A 19 2.40 8.97 11.30
N ALA A 20 1.90 9.33 10.12
CA ALA A 20 1.56 8.38 9.09
C ALA A 20 2.84 7.84 8.43
N PRO A 21 2.94 6.53 8.16
CA PRO A 21 3.98 6.01 7.30
C PRO A 21 3.77 6.55 5.87
N LEU A 22 4.87 6.71 5.15
CA LEU A 22 4.88 7.18 3.77
C LEU A 22 4.98 5.98 2.83
N PHE A 23 3.91 5.73 2.09
CA PHE A 23 3.89 4.81 0.96
C PHE A 23 4.34 5.51 -0.32
N ASP A 24 5.08 4.76 -1.10
CA ASP A 24 5.61 5.08 -2.42
C ASP A 24 5.55 3.80 -3.27
N PHE A 25 5.59 3.89 -4.59
CA PHE A 25 5.32 2.77 -5.49
C PHE A 25 6.29 1.59 -5.37
N PHE A 26 7.44 1.76 -4.69
CA PHE A 26 8.41 0.70 -4.36
C PHE A 26 8.70 0.49 -2.87
N SER A 27 8.17 1.31 -1.96
CA SER A 27 8.52 1.15 -0.54
C SER A 27 7.55 1.85 0.41
N VAL A 28 7.61 1.44 1.68
CA VAL A 28 7.04 2.21 2.80
C VAL A 28 8.15 2.67 3.74
N ARG A 29 8.02 3.90 4.25
CA ARG A 29 8.98 4.55 5.16
C ARG A 29 8.26 5.14 6.36
N ASP A 30 8.89 5.11 7.54
CA ASP A 30 8.28 5.69 8.75
C ASP A 30 8.32 7.24 8.74
N ALA A 31 9.17 7.82 7.91
CA ALA A 31 9.38 9.25 7.74
C ALA A 31 10.16 9.52 6.45
N GLU A 32 10.21 10.77 6.02
CA GLU A 32 11.16 11.20 5.01
C GLU A 32 12.60 10.89 5.48
N GLY A 33 13.42 10.33 4.60
CA GLY A 33 14.78 9.87 4.92
C GLY A 33 14.89 8.64 5.83
N ALA A 34 13.79 8.05 6.31
CA ALA A 34 13.83 6.82 7.09
C ALA A 34 14.13 5.58 6.22
N LYS A 35 14.57 4.49 6.85
CA LYS A 35 14.86 3.22 6.17
C LYS A 35 13.63 2.71 5.40
N SER A 36 13.83 2.44 4.10
CA SER A 36 12.79 1.85 3.24
C SER A 36 12.52 0.40 3.60
N GLN A 37 11.23 0.07 3.71
CA GLN A 37 10.69 -1.27 3.78
C GLN A 37 10.14 -1.57 2.39
N TYR A 38 10.89 -2.33 1.59
CA TYR A 38 10.60 -2.51 0.16
C TYR A 38 9.31 -3.26 -0.09
N ILE A 39 8.60 -2.82 -1.12
CA ILE A 39 7.35 -3.40 -1.61
C ILE A 39 7.65 -4.00 -2.98
N THR A 40 7.22 -5.24 -3.19
CA THR A 40 7.40 -5.93 -4.48
C THR A 40 6.22 -5.76 -5.40
N GLU A 41 5.02 -5.62 -4.86
CA GLU A 41 3.80 -5.62 -5.65
C GLU A 41 2.66 -4.90 -4.91
N TYR A 42 1.86 -4.18 -5.70
CA TYR A 42 0.52 -3.77 -5.33
C TYR A 42 -0.48 -4.56 -6.18
N LEU A 43 -1.54 -5.08 -5.56
CA LEU A 43 -2.59 -5.82 -6.26
C LEU A 43 -3.96 -5.25 -5.88
N LYS A 44 -4.71 -4.79 -6.90
CA LYS A 44 -6.12 -4.42 -6.74
C LYS A 44 -6.99 -5.70 -6.73
N GLU A 45 -7.72 -5.94 -5.65
CA GLU A 45 -8.60 -7.10 -5.57
C GLU A 45 -9.90 -6.89 -6.38
N PRO A 46 -10.38 -7.93 -7.08
CA PRO A 46 -11.57 -7.84 -7.93
C PRO A 46 -12.91 -7.83 -7.16
N GLY A 47 -12.89 -7.77 -5.83
CA GLY A 47 -14.12 -7.62 -5.03
C GLY A 47 -14.90 -8.91 -4.73
N VAL A 48 -14.43 -10.09 -5.17
CA VAL A 48 -15.16 -11.37 -4.97
C VAL A 48 -15.10 -11.85 -3.52
N ASN A 49 -13.95 -11.65 -2.85
CA ASN A 49 -13.72 -12.06 -1.46
C ASN A 49 -13.30 -10.87 -0.57
N SER A 50 -13.45 -9.65 -1.09
CA SER A 50 -13.03 -8.40 -0.45
C SER A 50 -13.98 -7.28 -0.87
N SER A 51 -13.97 -6.16 -0.15
CA SER A 51 -14.60 -4.93 -0.64
C SER A 51 -14.00 -4.55 -2.00
N GLU A 52 -14.83 -4.07 -2.93
CA GLU A 52 -14.36 -3.57 -4.23
C GLU A 52 -13.32 -2.46 -4.02
N GLY A 53 -12.23 -2.52 -4.79
CA GLY A 53 -11.12 -1.58 -4.65
C GLY A 53 -10.16 -1.87 -3.51
N THR A 54 -10.31 -2.96 -2.75
CA THR A 54 -9.29 -3.40 -1.77
C THR A 54 -7.94 -3.55 -2.44
N ILE A 55 -6.88 -3.05 -1.80
CA ILE A 55 -5.50 -3.16 -2.30
C ILE A 55 -4.72 -4.09 -1.38
N ARG A 56 -3.95 -5.01 -1.97
CA ARG A 56 -2.88 -5.74 -1.27
C ARG A 56 -1.53 -5.14 -1.58
N VAL A 57 -0.72 -4.94 -0.55
CA VAL A 57 0.65 -4.40 -0.66
C VAL A 57 1.62 -5.45 -0.14
N PHE A 58 2.42 -6.05 -1.03
CA PHE A 58 3.32 -7.14 -0.70
C PHE A 58 4.71 -6.62 -0.35
N ALA A 59 5.20 -6.94 0.85
CA ALA A 59 6.58 -6.65 1.22
C ALA A 59 7.54 -7.57 0.47
N ALA A 60 8.74 -7.06 0.18
CA ALA A 60 9.81 -7.88 -0.36
C ALA A 60 10.22 -9.01 0.59
N HIS A 61 10.81 -10.06 0.04
CA HIS A 61 11.33 -11.17 0.82
C HIS A 61 12.25 -10.65 1.94
N TYR A 62 12.09 -11.18 3.16
CA TYR A 62 12.79 -10.77 4.39
C TYR A 62 12.42 -9.39 4.98
N VAL A 63 11.56 -8.61 4.32
CA VAL A 63 11.09 -7.34 4.88
C VAL A 63 9.97 -7.62 5.87
N LYS A 64 10.07 -6.98 7.04
CA LYS A 64 9.00 -6.90 8.03
C LYS A 64 8.58 -5.46 8.17
N PHE A 65 7.28 -5.22 8.23
CA PHE A 65 6.77 -3.88 8.47
C PHE A 65 7.17 -3.40 9.88
N SER A 66 7.51 -2.11 9.96
CA SER A 66 7.95 -1.43 11.16
C SER A 66 6.83 -1.38 12.21
N PRO A 67 7.17 -1.14 13.49
CA PRO A 67 6.17 -0.91 14.51
C PRO A 67 5.20 0.24 14.16
N LEU A 68 5.70 1.30 13.50
CA LEU A 68 4.86 2.42 13.09
C LEU A 68 3.82 1.96 12.07
N VAL A 69 4.25 1.31 10.98
CA VAL A 69 3.35 0.78 9.95
C VAL A 69 2.32 -0.15 10.60
N ARG A 70 2.76 -1.11 11.43
CA ARG A 70 1.84 -2.02 12.12
C ARG A 70 0.81 -1.31 12.97
N SER A 71 1.21 -0.27 13.69
CA SER A 71 0.30 0.49 14.56
C SER A 71 -0.86 1.15 13.82
N TRP A 72 -0.76 1.31 12.50
CA TRP A 72 -1.84 1.83 11.66
C TRP A 72 -2.87 0.79 11.23
N PHE A 73 -2.57 -0.51 11.37
CA PHE A 73 -3.45 -1.61 10.95
C PHE A 73 -3.92 -2.49 12.12
N VAL A 74 -3.22 -2.48 13.25
CA VAL A 74 -3.61 -3.29 14.41
C VAL A 74 -5.01 -2.91 14.91
N GLY A 75 -5.91 -3.90 14.99
CA GLY A 75 -7.24 -3.77 15.55
C GLY A 75 -8.25 -3.03 14.66
N ARG A 76 -7.91 -2.78 13.39
CA ARG A 76 -8.79 -2.08 12.46
C ARG A 76 -9.58 -3.05 11.56
N PRO A 77 -10.85 -2.75 11.25
CA PRO A 77 -11.65 -3.56 10.33
C PRO A 77 -11.33 -3.26 8.85
N ASP A 78 -10.82 -2.06 8.56
CA ASP A 78 -10.58 -1.53 7.22
C ASP A 78 -9.14 -1.78 6.72
N GLY A 79 -8.32 -2.50 7.50
CA GLY A 79 -7.03 -2.96 7.04
C GLY A 79 -6.28 -3.80 8.06
N ASP A 80 -5.48 -4.74 7.57
CA ASP A 80 -4.68 -5.64 8.41
C ASP A 80 -3.33 -5.98 7.75
N ILE A 81 -2.43 -6.57 8.55
CA ILE A 81 -1.17 -7.15 8.07
C ILE A 81 -1.26 -8.66 8.21
N GLN A 82 -1.10 -9.36 7.10
CA GLN A 82 -1.17 -10.80 7.01
C GLN A 82 0.16 -11.38 6.52
N ARG A 83 0.26 -12.71 6.52
CA ARG A 83 1.40 -13.44 5.97
C ARG A 83 0.94 -14.42 4.90
N THR A 84 1.71 -14.48 3.82
CA THR A 84 1.57 -15.54 2.82
C THR A 84 1.99 -16.89 3.39
N SER A 85 1.69 -17.98 2.68
CA SER A 85 2.18 -19.32 3.03
C SER A 85 3.71 -19.44 3.03
N MET A 86 4.41 -18.57 2.29
CA MET A 86 5.87 -18.47 2.27
C MET A 86 6.43 -17.57 3.39
N GLY A 87 5.56 -16.99 4.22
CA GLY A 87 5.95 -16.15 5.36
C GLY A 87 6.18 -14.67 5.04
N TYR A 88 5.88 -14.22 3.81
CA TYR A 88 6.01 -12.81 3.42
C TYR A 88 4.86 -12.00 3.98
N GLU A 89 5.15 -10.81 4.48
CA GLU A 89 4.10 -9.92 4.96
C GLU A 89 3.43 -9.19 3.79
N TYR A 90 2.12 -9.04 3.88
CA TYR A 90 1.38 -8.12 3.03
C TYR A 90 0.36 -7.35 3.86
N ILE A 91 0.07 -6.13 3.43
CA ILE A 91 -1.02 -5.32 3.95
C ILE A 91 -2.25 -5.58 3.07
N ARG A 92 -3.41 -5.82 3.66
CA ARG A 92 -4.70 -5.68 2.97
C ARG A 92 -5.32 -4.37 3.46
N VAL A 93 -5.73 -3.51 2.54
CA VAL A 93 -6.32 -2.21 2.88
C VAL A 93 -7.59 -1.96 2.08
N GLU A 94 -8.66 -1.61 2.79
CA GLU A 94 -9.95 -1.27 2.20
C GLU A 94 -10.05 0.24 1.91
N PRO A 95 -10.93 0.66 0.97
CA PRO A 95 -11.11 2.06 0.59
C PRO A 95 -11.41 3.04 1.74
N THR A 96 -11.99 2.55 2.84
CA THR A 96 -12.34 3.36 4.02
C THR A 96 -11.15 3.64 4.94
N HIS A 97 -10.01 2.97 4.75
CA HIS A 97 -8.84 3.14 5.59
C HIS A 97 -8.18 4.51 5.38
N PRO A 98 -7.74 5.23 6.43
CA PRO A 98 -7.14 6.56 6.30
C PRO A 98 -5.88 6.62 5.43
N LEU A 99 -5.11 5.53 5.35
CA LEU A 99 -3.93 5.43 4.48
C LEU A 99 -4.26 5.00 3.05
N TYR A 100 -5.52 4.66 2.76
CA TYR A 100 -5.93 4.17 1.45
C TYR A 100 -5.63 5.15 0.32
N PRO A 101 -5.88 6.48 0.43
CA PRO A 101 -5.59 7.40 -0.67
C PRO A 101 -4.12 7.34 -1.11
N GLN A 102 -3.19 7.40 -0.16
CA GLN A 102 -1.76 7.33 -0.47
C GLN A 102 -1.34 5.96 -1.02
N ILE A 103 -1.90 4.88 -0.50
CA ILE A 103 -1.62 3.52 -0.99
C ILE A 103 -2.16 3.33 -2.43
N LYS A 104 -3.33 3.90 -2.72
CA LYS A 104 -3.91 3.90 -4.06
C LYS A 104 -3.03 4.68 -5.03
N ASP A 105 -2.58 5.87 -4.67
CA ASP A 105 -1.71 6.69 -5.51
C ASP A 105 -0.40 5.93 -5.84
N ALA A 106 0.25 5.33 -4.83
CA ALA A 106 1.44 4.50 -5.03
C ALA A 106 1.19 3.26 -5.92
N CYS A 107 0.03 2.61 -5.76
CA CYS A 107 -0.38 1.50 -6.62
C CYS A 107 -0.56 1.93 -8.08
N GLU A 108 -1.18 3.09 -8.31
CA GLU A 108 -1.45 3.63 -9.65
C GLU A 108 -0.17 4.11 -10.34
N GLU A 109 0.76 4.66 -9.57
CA GLU A 109 2.11 5.00 -10.04
C GLU A 109 2.88 3.74 -10.47
N LEU A 110 2.85 2.65 -9.68
CA LEU A 110 3.49 1.38 -10.07
C LEU A 110 2.92 0.84 -11.38
N TYR A 111 1.59 0.85 -11.54
CA TYR A 111 0.95 0.37 -12.76
C TYR A 111 1.33 1.23 -13.97
N SER A 112 1.33 2.56 -13.80
CA SER A 112 1.75 3.49 -14.85
C SER A 112 3.22 3.29 -15.24
N PHE A 113 4.09 3.05 -14.27
CA PHE A 113 5.49 2.72 -14.50
C PHE A 113 5.65 1.41 -15.29
N ASN A 114 4.95 0.36 -14.88
CA ASN A 114 5.00 -0.94 -15.55
C ASN A 114 4.50 -0.87 -17.01
N GLU A 115 3.39 -0.18 -17.26
CA GLU A 115 2.88 0.06 -18.62
C GLU A 115 3.90 0.81 -19.49
N SER A 116 4.56 1.83 -18.93
CA SER A 116 5.61 2.58 -19.63
C SER A 116 6.80 1.68 -19.99
N VAL A 117 7.27 0.84 -19.06
CA VAL A 117 8.36 -0.11 -19.30
C VAL A 117 7.98 -1.13 -20.37
N LEU A 118 6.79 -1.72 -20.29
CA LEU A 118 6.31 -2.69 -21.27
C LEU A 118 6.18 -2.07 -22.66
N SER A 119 5.64 -0.86 -22.76
CA SER A 119 5.55 -0.10 -24.02
C SER A 119 6.93 0.16 -24.63
N HIS A 120 7.89 0.60 -23.82
CA HIS A 120 9.26 0.84 -24.29
C HIS A 120 9.93 -0.45 -24.80
N LEU A 121 9.76 -1.57 -24.07
CA LEU A 121 10.30 -2.87 -24.48
C LEU A 121 9.66 -3.38 -25.76
N ALA A 122 8.35 -3.19 -25.94
CA ALA A 122 7.64 -3.55 -27.16
C ALA A 122 8.16 -2.75 -28.37
N HIS A 123 8.35 -1.43 -28.21
CA HIS A 123 8.95 -0.58 -29.25
C HIS A 123 10.36 -1.02 -29.61
N LYS A 124 11.20 -1.33 -28.62
CA LYS A 124 12.57 -1.82 -28.85
C LYS A 124 12.59 -3.17 -29.59
N ALA A 125 11.72 -4.09 -29.22
CA ALA A 125 11.59 -5.38 -29.88
C ALA A 125 11.17 -5.24 -31.35
N ALA A 126 10.21 -4.35 -31.63
CA ALA A 126 9.77 -4.06 -33.00
C ALA A 126 10.85 -3.38 -33.86
N ALA A 127 11.72 -2.57 -33.24
CA ALA A 127 12.81 -1.86 -33.92
C ALA A 127 14.08 -2.69 -34.14
N THR A 128 14.17 -3.91 -33.58
CA THR A 128 15.35 -4.77 -33.75
C THR A 128 15.20 -5.57 -35.06
N PRO A 129 16.01 -5.31 -36.12
CA PRO A 129 15.91 -6.08 -37.34
C PRO A 129 16.30 -7.53 -37.07
N LYS A 130 15.53 -8.48 -37.59
CA LYS A 130 15.92 -9.90 -37.61
C LYS A 130 17.26 -9.98 -38.34
N ALA A 131 18.34 -10.31 -37.64
CA ALA A 131 19.59 -10.69 -38.27
C ALA A 131 19.27 -11.92 -39.15
N GLY A 132 19.33 -11.71 -40.47
CA GLY A 132 19.01 -12.72 -41.47
C GLY A 132 19.91 -13.94 -41.33
N ALA A 133 19.29 -15.11 -41.42
CA ALA A 133 19.94 -16.40 -41.69
C ALA A 133 20.30 -16.51 -43.18
#